data_AF-A0A0K8SG86-F1
#
_entry.id   AF-A0A0K8SG86-F1
#
_cell.length_a   1.000
_cell.length_b   1.000
_cell.length_c   1.000
_cell.angle_alpha   90.00
_cell.angle_beta   90.00
_cell.angle_gamma   90.00
#
_symmetry.space_group_name_H-M   'P 1'
#
loop_
_entity.id
_entity.type
_entity.pdbx_description
1 polymer ?
#
loop_
_entity_poly.entity_id
_entity_poly.type
_entity_poly.pdbx_seq_one_letter_code
_entity_poly.pdbx_strand_id
1 'polypeptide(L)'
;MGYKEVDYNNPKTPLGFSKTQITALKGKRVSAATAYLAPIKDRPNLHIVKNAFVNKVTVNPNTKEAEGVEFVKNGKLRIVRASKDVILSAGTFNTPVVLMLSGVGPAEHLKSKNVSVVHHLPAVGQHLQEHVSSFQTVHINASESLTARKLAPMLMPAVYEWMMNGKGILGN
;
A
#
# COMPACT_ATOMS: atom_id res chain seq x y z
N MET A 1 -27.25 -3.88 -21.40
CA MET A 1 -27.12 -5.04 -20.48
C MET A 1 -28.15 -5.05 -19.34
N GLY A 2 -29.17 -4.19 -19.30
CA GLY A 2 -30.33 -4.34 -18.38
C GLY A 2 -30.08 -4.08 -16.89
N TYR A 3 -28.84 -4.00 -16.43
CA TYR A 3 -28.53 -3.65 -15.04
C TYR A 3 -28.81 -2.18 -14.72
N LYS A 4 -29.22 -1.92 -13.48
CA LYS A 4 -29.50 -0.58 -12.97
C LYS A 4 -28.22 0.13 -12.55
N GLU A 5 -28.25 1.46 -12.55
CA GLU A 5 -27.26 2.26 -11.82
C GLU A 5 -27.50 2.09 -10.31
N VAL A 6 -26.44 1.83 -9.55
CA VAL A 6 -26.50 1.52 -8.11
C VAL A 6 -25.37 2.22 -7.35
N ASP A 7 -25.56 2.41 -6.04
CA ASP A 7 -24.47 2.69 -5.11
C ASP A 7 -23.81 1.36 -4.72
N TYR A 8 -22.56 1.16 -5.15
CA TYR A 8 -21.82 -0.07 -4.87
C TYR A 8 -21.42 -0.22 -3.39
N ASN A 9 -21.56 0.82 -2.57
CA ASN A 9 -21.35 0.73 -1.12
C ASN A 9 -22.59 0.21 -0.38
N ASN A 10 -23.76 0.17 -1.04
CA ASN A 10 -24.97 -0.34 -0.42
C ASN A 10 -24.98 -1.88 -0.48
N PRO A 11 -24.93 -2.58 0.67
CA PRO A 11 -24.86 -4.04 0.70
C PRO A 11 -26.12 -4.71 0.13
N LYS A 12 -27.23 -3.97 -0.01
CA LYS A 12 -28.48 -4.48 -0.61
C LYS A 12 -28.48 -4.46 -2.14
N THR A 13 -27.53 -3.76 -2.78
CA THR A 13 -27.46 -3.60 -4.24
C THR A 13 -26.06 -3.92 -4.77
N PRO A 14 -25.57 -5.17 -4.62
CA PRO A 14 -24.21 -5.55 -5.00
C PRO A 14 -23.99 -5.67 -6.52
N LEU A 15 -25.08 -5.67 -7.32
CA LEU A 15 -25.03 -5.90 -8.76
C LEU A 15 -25.64 -4.71 -9.52
N GLY A 16 -24.83 -4.03 -10.31
CA GLY A 16 -25.25 -2.89 -11.12
C GLY A 16 -24.09 -2.16 -11.77
N PHE A 17 -24.37 -1.00 -12.34
CA PHE A 17 -23.38 -0.06 -12.84
C PHE A 17 -23.23 1.10 -11.87
N SER A 18 -22.04 1.70 -11.78
CA SER A 18 -21.83 2.86 -10.93
C SER A 18 -20.65 3.69 -11.40
N LYS A 19 -20.65 4.99 -11.07
CA LYS A 19 -19.47 5.84 -11.20
C LYS A 19 -18.52 5.54 -10.05
N THR A 20 -17.29 5.15 -10.37
CA THR A 20 -16.28 4.84 -9.36
C THR A 20 -15.96 6.08 -8.52
N GLN A 21 -16.02 5.95 -7.19
CA GLN A 21 -15.52 7.00 -6.30
C GLN A 21 -14.01 6.83 -6.15
N ILE A 22 -13.32 7.96 -6.05
CA ILE A 22 -11.87 7.99 -5.82
C ILE A 22 -11.57 8.67 -4.49
N THR A 23 -10.46 8.28 -3.86
CA THR A 23 -9.97 8.93 -2.64
C THR A 23 -9.27 10.24 -3.00
N ALA A 24 -10.05 11.28 -3.23
CA ALA A 24 -9.58 12.62 -3.59
C ALA A 24 -10.36 13.73 -2.88
N LEU A 25 -9.70 14.86 -2.65
CA LEU A 25 -10.28 16.06 -2.05
C LEU A 25 -9.71 17.30 -2.76
N LYS A 26 -10.59 18.20 -3.23
CA LYS A 26 -10.20 19.42 -3.97
C LYS A 26 -9.23 19.14 -5.13
N GLY A 27 -9.54 18.10 -5.91
CA GLY A 27 -8.74 17.69 -7.06
C GLY A 27 -7.40 17.02 -6.73
N LYS A 28 -7.13 16.71 -5.46
CA LYS A 28 -5.87 16.09 -5.03
C LYS A 28 -6.12 14.71 -4.46
N ARG A 29 -5.26 13.76 -4.82
CA ARG A 29 -5.22 12.43 -4.18
C ARG A 29 -5.10 12.59 -2.66
N VAL A 30 -5.94 11.88 -1.93
CA VAL A 30 -5.83 11.73 -0.48
C VAL A 30 -5.29 10.33 -0.19
N SER A 31 -4.00 10.27 0.16
CA SER A 31 -3.33 9.05 0.61
C SER A 31 -3.49 8.85 2.12
N ALA A 32 -3.20 7.65 2.61
CA ALA A 32 -3.12 7.39 4.05
C ALA A 32 -2.10 8.32 4.75
N ALA A 33 -0.97 8.64 4.12
CA ALA A 33 0.02 9.55 4.68
C ALA A 33 -0.52 10.99 4.80
N THR A 34 -1.22 11.50 3.78
CA THR A 34 -1.81 12.85 3.82
C THR A 34 -3.01 12.95 4.75
N ALA A 35 -3.80 11.88 4.88
CA ALA A 35 -4.98 11.86 5.73
C ALA A 35 -4.64 11.66 7.21
N TYR A 36 -3.72 10.73 7.52
CA TYR A 36 -3.46 10.31 8.91
C TYR A 36 -2.14 10.81 9.48
N LEU A 37 -1.07 10.88 8.68
CA LEU A 37 0.27 11.24 9.21
C LEU A 37 0.54 12.74 9.12
N ALA A 38 0.27 13.37 7.98
CA ALA A 38 0.58 14.77 7.73
C ALA A 38 -0.04 15.74 8.76
N PRO A 39 -1.30 15.56 9.23
CA PRO A 39 -1.89 16.45 10.22
C PRO A 39 -1.29 16.33 11.63
N ILE A 40 -0.60 15.24 11.93
CA ILE A 40 -0.12 14.92 13.29
C ILE A 40 1.39 14.68 13.37
N LYS A 41 2.12 14.90 12.27
CA LYS A 41 3.56 14.59 12.11
C LYS A 41 4.45 15.30 13.14
N ASP A 42 3.99 16.41 13.69
CA ASP A 42 4.73 17.25 14.64
C ASP A 42 4.42 16.91 16.11
N ARG A 43 3.59 15.89 16.37
CA ARG A 43 3.34 15.42 17.74
C ARG A 43 4.63 14.82 18.33
N PRO A 44 5.01 15.19 19.57
CA PRO A 44 6.29 14.78 20.15
C PRO A 44 6.39 13.27 20.42
N ASN A 45 5.26 12.58 20.51
CA ASN A 45 5.18 11.13 20.72
C ASN A 45 5.07 10.31 19.42
N LEU A 46 5.20 10.95 18.24
CA LEU A 46 5.19 10.28 16.95
C LEU A 46 6.53 10.53 16.22
N HIS A 47 7.23 9.46 15.90
CA HIS A 47 8.48 9.53 15.15
C HIS A 47 8.34 8.81 13.82
N ILE A 48 8.52 9.52 12.71
CA ILE A 48 8.44 8.96 11.36
C ILE A 48 9.84 8.86 10.77
N VAL A 49 10.31 7.62 10.56
CA VAL A 49 11.63 7.36 9.99
C VAL A 49 11.48 6.91 8.54
N LYS A 50 11.82 7.79 7.60
CA LYS A 50 11.83 7.47 6.17
C LYS A 50 13.14 6.80 5.76
N ASN A 51 13.12 6.14 4.60
CA ASN A 51 14.27 5.47 3.99
C ASN A 51 14.94 4.48 4.97
N ALA A 52 14.09 3.72 5.67
CA ALA A 52 14.47 2.76 6.70
C ALA A 52 13.79 1.44 6.39
N PHE A 53 14.51 0.52 5.75
CA PHE A 53 13.95 -0.78 5.35
C PHE A 53 14.13 -1.79 6.49
N VAL A 54 13.03 -2.33 7.01
CA VAL A 54 13.06 -3.34 8.07
C VAL A 54 13.48 -4.69 7.49
N ASN A 55 14.51 -5.30 8.06
CA ASN A 55 15.00 -6.62 7.66
C ASN A 55 14.26 -7.72 8.43
N LYS A 56 14.20 -7.59 9.76
CA LYS A 56 13.58 -8.58 10.65
C LYS A 56 13.08 -7.93 11.94
N VAL A 57 12.15 -8.62 12.59
CA VAL A 57 11.79 -8.44 13.99
C VAL A 57 12.86 -9.14 14.84
N THR A 58 13.34 -8.47 15.88
CA THR A 58 14.20 -9.10 16.88
C THR A 58 13.31 -9.81 17.89
N VAL A 59 13.43 -11.13 18.01
CA VAL A 59 12.59 -11.97 18.88
C VAL A 59 13.44 -12.64 19.93
N ASN A 60 12.97 -12.64 21.18
CA ASN A 60 13.59 -13.39 22.25
C ASN A 60 13.39 -14.90 22.02
N PRO A 61 14.45 -15.71 21.89
CA PRO A 61 14.30 -17.12 21.55
C PRO A 61 13.65 -17.95 22.68
N ASN A 62 13.72 -17.48 23.92
CA ASN A 62 13.18 -18.20 25.08
C ASN A 62 11.71 -17.83 25.34
N THR A 63 11.41 -16.53 25.39
CA THR A 63 10.05 -16.04 25.68
C THR A 63 9.17 -15.96 24.42
N LYS A 64 9.80 -15.96 23.23
CA LYS A 64 9.15 -15.73 21.92
C LYS A 64 8.52 -14.34 21.78
N GLU A 65 8.92 -13.40 22.63
CA GLU A 65 8.44 -12.02 22.59
C GLU A 65 9.20 -11.19 21.54
N ALA A 66 8.48 -10.34 20.81
CA ALA A 66 9.08 -9.38 19.89
C ALA A 66 9.67 -8.20 20.67
N GLU A 67 10.99 -8.04 20.63
CA GLU A 67 11.70 -7.00 21.38
C GLU A 67 11.89 -5.69 20.60
N GLY A 68 11.65 -5.70 19.29
CA GLY A 68 11.95 -4.59 18.39
C GLY A 68 12.15 -5.00 16.94
N VAL A 69 12.79 -4.12 16.16
CA VAL A 69 13.12 -4.37 14.76
C VAL A 69 14.55 -3.97 14.43
N GLU A 70 15.14 -4.73 13.51
CA GLU A 70 16.39 -4.43 12.85
C GLU A 70 16.08 -3.86 11.46
N PHE A 71 16.70 -2.74 11.10
CA PHE A 71 16.47 -2.05 9.84
C PHE A 71 17.74 -1.42 9.28
N VAL A 72 17.77 -1.20 7.97
CA VAL A 72 18.87 -0.51 7.28
C VAL A 72 18.47 0.92 7.00
N LYS A 73 19.33 1.87 7.39
CA LYS A 73 19.20 3.29 7.03
C LYS A 73 20.57 3.87 6.70
N ASN A 74 20.67 4.51 5.54
CA ASN A 74 21.91 5.08 5.00
C ASN A 74 23.05 4.04 4.94
N GLY A 75 22.73 2.82 4.49
CA GLY A 75 23.70 1.71 4.39
C GLY A 75 24.14 1.11 5.72
N LYS A 76 23.59 1.57 6.86
CA LYS A 76 23.96 1.07 8.19
C LYS A 76 22.81 0.30 8.82
N LEU A 77 23.14 -0.86 9.40
CA LEU A 77 22.24 -1.63 10.23
C LEU A 77 21.95 -0.89 11.53
N ARG A 78 20.69 -0.85 11.95
CA ARG A 78 20.21 -0.21 13.16
C ARG A 78 19.17 -1.09 13.83
N ILE A 79 19.09 -1.01 15.15
CA ILE A 79 18.09 -1.70 15.95
C ILE A 79 17.30 -0.66 16.74
N VAL A 80 15.98 -0.82 16.78
CA VAL A 80 15.10 -0.06 17.67
C VAL A 80 14.28 -1.05 18.49
N ARG A 81 14.21 -0.83 19.81
CA ARG A 81 13.44 -1.67 20.73
C ARG A 81 12.01 -1.15 20.86
N ALA A 82 11.06 -2.06 21.03
CA ALA A 82 9.69 -1.76 21.37
C ALA A 82 9.42 -2.19 22.82
N SER A 83 8.72 -1.36 23.60
CA SER A 83 8.36 -1.66 24.99
C SER A 83 7.03 -2.39 25.14
N LYS A 84 6.23 -2.46 24.07
CA LYS A 84 4.92 -3.11 24.05
C LYS A 84 4.84 -4.09 22.89
N ASP A 85 4.61 -3.57 21.69
CA ASP A 85 4.30 -4.39 20.51
C ASP A 85 5.09 -3.92 19.29
N VAL A 86 5.32 -4.86 18.38
CA VAL A 86 5.80 -4.61 17.02
C VAL A 86 4.66 -4.93 16.06
N ILE A 87 4.18 -3.91 15.33
CA ILE A 87 3.10 -4.06 14.35
C ILE A 87 3.72 -4.09 12.94
N LEU A 88 3.60 -5.21 12.25
CA LEU A 88 4.03 -5.33 10.86
C LEU A 88 2.94 -4.84 9.91
N SER A 89 3.25 -3.81 9.13
CA SER A 89 2.37 -3.24 8.09
C SER A 89 3.12 -3.06 6.78
N ALA A 90 3.99 -4.02 6.44
CA ALA A 90 4.86 -3.96 5.26
C ALA A 90 4.15 -4.38 3.95
N GLY A 91 2.84 -4.67 4.01
CA GLY A 91 2.03 -5.14 2.90
C GLY A 91 2.13 -6.65 2.66
N THR A 92 1.26 -7.17 1.80
CA THR A 92 1.06 -8.61 1.58
C THR A 92 2.33 -9.35 1.14
N PHE A 93 3.22 -8.68 0.40
CA PHE A 93 4.47 -9.29 -0.07
C PHE A 93 5.60 -9.24 0.96
N ASN A 94 5.79 -8.09 1.64
CA ASN A 94 6.97 -7.92 2.50
C ASN A 94 6.73 -8.39 3.94
N THR A 95 5.51 -8.32 4.47
CA THR A 95 5.21 -8.83 5.82
C THR A 95 5.63 -10.30 6.00
N PRO A 96 5.26 -11.25 5.11
CA PRO A 96 5.70 -12.64 5.26
C PRO A 96 7.22 -12.79 5.11
N VAL A 97 7.88 -11.98 4.28
CA VAL A 97 9.34 -11.98 4.15
C VAL A 97 10.01 -11.55 5.46
N VAL A 98 9.54 -10.45 6.07
CA VAL A 98 10.05 -9.98 7.37
C VAL A 98 9.85 -11.04 8.45
N LEU A 99 8.66 -11.68 8.51
CA LEU A 99 8.40 -12.76 9.46
C LEU A 99 9.37 -13.94 9.26
N MET A 100 9.56 -14.38 8.01
CA MET A 100 10.48 -15.48 7.70
C MET A 100 11.93 -15.12 8.05
N LEU A 101 12.40 -13.93 7.73
CA LEU A 101 13.74 -13.44 8.14
C LEU A 101 13.89 -13.29 9.66
N SER A 102 12.77 -13.21 10.39
CA SER A 102 12.72 -13.22 11.86
C SER A 102 12.65 -14.63 12.45
N GLY A 103 12.70 -15.68 11.62
CA GLY A 103 12.59 -17.07 12.05
C GLY A 103 11.15 -17.57 12.28
N VAL A 104 10.14 -16.84 11.81
CA VAL A 104 8.72 -17.21 11.91
C VAL A 104 8.19 -17.61 10.54
N GLY A 105 7.97 -18.90 10.30
CA GLY A 105 7.55 -19.40 8.99
C GLY A 105 7.66 -20.92 8.82
N PRO A 106 7.56 -21.45 7.58
CA PRO A 106 7.71 -22.87 7.31
C PRO A 106 9.13 -23.35 7.68
N ALA A 107 9.27 -24.28 8.63
CA ALA A 107 10.55 -24.59 9.26
C ALA A 107 11.58 -25.12 8.25
N GLU A 108 11.17 -26.00 7.34
CA GLU A 108 12.05 -26.54 6.30
C GLU A 108 12.52 -25.47 5.32
N HIS A 109 11.64 -24.54 4.95
CA HIS A 109 12.03 -23.41 4.10
C HIS A 109 13.05 -22.51 4.83
N LEU A 110 12.80 -22.18 6.10
CA LEU A 110 13.72 -21.36 6.91
C LEU A 110 15.10 -22.01 7.03
N LYS A 111 15.16 -23.30 7.37
CA LYS A 111 16.41 -24.08 7.42
C LYS A 111 17.13 -24.07 6.08
N SER A 112 16.41 -24.24 4.96
CA SER A 112 17.01 -24.21 3.62
C SER A 112 17.63 -22.86 3.25
N LYS A 113 17.26 -21.78 3.97
CA LYS A 113 17.79 -20.42 3.83
C LYS A 113 18.74 -20.02 4.95
N ASN A 114 19.21 -20.96 5.77
CA ASN A 114 20.08 -20.71 6.93
C ASN A 114 19.49 -19.70 7.94
N VAL A 115 18.16 -19.71 8.11
CA VAL A 115 17.48 -18.92 9.13
C VAL A 115 17.10 -19.81 10.30
N SER A 116 17.51 -19.43 11.51
CA SER A 116 17.13 -20.11 12.74
C SER A 116 15.61 -20.07 12.93
N VAL A 117 15.01 -21.22 13.22
CA VAL A 117 13.57 -21.33 13.42
C VAL A 117 13.21 -20.90 14.85
N VAL A 118 12.51 -19.78 14.97
CA VAL A 118 11.92 -19.31 16.23
C VAL A 118 10.54 -19.91 16.42
N HIS A 119 9.73 -19.94 15.36
CA HIS A 119 8.39 -20.51 15.38
C HIS A 119 8.01 -21.11 14.03
N HIS A 120 7.63 -22.38 14.04
CA HIS A 120 7.12 -23.04 12.84
C HIS A 120 5.69 -22.59 12.57
N LEU A 121 5.50 -21.77 11.53
CA LEU A 121 4.20 -21.29 11.08
C LEU A 121 4.09 -21.45 9.56
N PRO A 122 3.65 -22.61 9.06
CA PRO A 122 3.70 -22.95 7.63
C PRO A 122 2.80 -22.09 6.74
N ALA A 123 1.79 -21.42 7.32
CA ALA A 123 0.90 -20.52 6.58
C ALA A 123 1.57 -19.20 6.16
N VAL A 124 2.71 -18.81 6.75
CA VAL A 124 3.41 -17.57 6.39
C VAL A 124 3.86 -17.63 4.94
N GLY A 125 3.46 -16.62 4.16
CA GLY A 125 3.77 -16.53 2.72
C GLY A 125 2.89 -17.39 1.82
N GLN A 126 1.90 -18.10 2.38
CA GLN A 126 0.93 -18.88 1.62
C GLN A 126 -0.39 -18.11 1.43
N HIS A 127 -1.30 -18.66 0.63
CA HIS A 127 -2.64 -18.10 0.40
C HIS A 127 -2.66 -16.68 -0.19
N LEU A 128 -1.68 -16.35 -1.04
CA LEU A 128 -1.73 -15.11 -1.83
C LEU A 128 -2.94 -15.14 -2.77
N GLN A 129 -3.76 -14.11 -2.70
CA GLN A 129 -4.90 -13.88 -3.59
C GLN A 129 -4.72 -12.52 -4.26
N GLU A 130 -4.98 -12.47 -5.57
CA GLU A 130 -4.86 -11.27 -6.38
C GLU A 130 -5.95 -11.28 -7.46
N HIS A 131 -6.39 -10.10 -7.88
CA HIS A 131 -7.31 -9.94 -8.99
C HIS A 131 -6.54 -9.79 -10.30
N VAL A 132 -6.56 -10.85 -11.12
CA VAL A 132 -6.00 -10.77 -12.48
C VAL A 132 -6.85 -9.80 -13.31
N SER A 133 -6.19 -8.77 -13.85
CA SER A 133 -6.82 -7.77 -14.71
C SER A 133 -6.22 -7.82 -16.11
N SER A 134 -7.05 -7.65 -17.14
CA SER A 134 -6.60 -7.46 -18.52
C SER A 134 -7.04 -6.09 -19.02
N PHE A 135 -6.18 -5.44 -19.80
CA PHE A 135 -6.49 -4.18 -20.45
C PHE A 135 -6.97 -4.47 -21.86
N GLN A 136 -8.17 -3.99 -22.19
CA GLN A 136 -8.69 -4.03 -23.55
C GLN A 136 -8.80 -2.61 -24.08
N THR A 137 -8.30 -2.40 -25.29
CA THR A 137 -8.46 -1.14 -26.01
C THR A 137 -9.40 -1.37 -27.17
N VAL A 138 -10.32 -0.44 -27.37
CA VAL A 138 -11.26 -0.47 -28.49
C VAL A 138 -11.14 0.81 -29.30
N HIS A 139 -11.26 0.70 -30.61
CA HIS A 139 -11.36 1.87 -31.47
C HIS A 139 -12.75 2.48 -31.28
N ILE A 140 -12.79 3.75 -30.88
CA ILE A 140 -14.02 4.53 -30.80
C ILE A 140 -14.02 5.56 -31.93
N ASN A 141 -15.11 5.65 -32.68
CA ASN A 141 -15.31 6.72 -33.66
C ASN A 141 -15.89 7.96 -32.96
N ALA A 142 -15.15 8.49 -31.99
CA ALA A 142 -15.54 9.66 -31.20
C ALA A 142 -14.36 10.62 -31.02
N SER A 143 -14.66 11.92 -31.01
CA SER A 143 -13.70 13.00 -30.72
C SER A 143 -13.17 12.94 -29.27
N GLU A 144 -13.91 12.31 -28.37
CA GLU A 144 -13.64 12.08 -26.95
C GLU A 144 -12.64 10.92 -26.75
N SER A 145 -11.36 11.13 -27.06
CA SER A 145 -10.31 10.15 -26.73
C SER A 145 -9.10 10.83 -26.14
N LEU A 146 -8.63 10.32 -24.99
CA LEU A 146 -7.43 10.78 -24.30
C LEU A 146 -6.17 10.20 -24.93
N THR A 147 -6.00 10.38 -26.24
CA THR A 147 -4.74 10.04 -26.90
C THR A 147 -3.65 11.00 -26.47
N ALA A 148 -2.39 10.54 -26.44
CA ALA A 148 -1.24 11.39 -26.14
C ALA A 148 -1.20 12.66 -27.02
N ARG A 149 -1.55 12.53 -28.32
CA ARG A 149 -1.62 13.66 -29.27
C ARG A 149 -2.65 14.71 -28.88
N LYS A 150 -3.79 14.31 -28.31
CA LYS A 150 -4.87 15.21 -27.87
C LYS A 150 -4.59 15.82 -26.50
N LEU A 151 -3.95 15.06 -25.61
CA LEU A 151 -3.57 15.52 -24.27
C LEU A 151 -2.42 16.53 -24.27
N ALA A 152 -1.45 16.39 -25.18
CA ALA A 152 -0.25 17.23 -25.21
C ALA A 152 -0.54 18.75 -25.21
N PRO A 153 -1.39 19.31 -26.09
CA PRO A 153 -1.70 20.74 -26.07
C PRO A 153 -2.57 21.15 -24.87
N MET A 154 -3.28 20.20 -24.25
CA MET A 154 -4.16 20.46 -23.09
C MET A 154 -3.42 20.45 -21.75
N LEU A 155 -2.18 19.95 -21.72
CA LEU A 155 -1.45 19.73 -20.47
C LEU A 155 -1.22 21.02 -19.68
N MET A 156 -0.68 22.07 -20.32
CA MET A 156 -0.40 23.34 -19.64
C MET A 156 -1.68 24.05 -19.16
N PRO A 157 -2.74 24.18 -20.00
CA PRO A 157 -4.04 24.67 -19.53
C PRO A 157 -4.63 23.84 -18.39
N ALA A 158 -4.55 22.51 -18.47
CA ALA A 158 -5.09 21.60 -17.45
C ALA A 158 -4.35 21.72 -16.11
N VAL A 159 -3.02 21.88 -16.14
CA VAL A 159 -2.23 22.14 -14.92
C VAL A 159 -2.65 23.48 -14.32
N TYR A 160 -2.79 24.53 -15.13
CA TYR A 160 -3.22 25.85 -14.65
C TYR A 160 -4.61 25.80 -14.01
N GLU A 161 -5.59 25.18 -14.68
CA GLU A 161 -6.95 25.01 -14.15
C GLU A 161 -6.96 24.23 -12.83
N TRP A 162 -6.19 23.14 -12.77
CA TRP A 162 -6.06 22.32 -11.57
C TRP A 162 -5.40 23.08 -10.41
N MET A 163 -4.35 23.86 -10.68
CA MET A 163 -3.67 24.65 -9.65
C MET A 163 -4.59 25.73 -9.08
N MET A 164 -5.37 26.41 -9.93
CA MET A 164 -6.24 27.50 -9.52
C MET A 164 -7.50 27.00 -8.80
N ASN A 165 -8.12 25.92 -9.31
CA ASN A 165 -9.48 25.54 -8.92
C ASN A 165 -9.59 24.12 -8.36
N GLY A 166 -8.55 23.29 -8.45
CA GLY A 166 -8.62 21.86 -8.13
C GLY A 166 -9.60 21.09 -9.03
N LYS A 167 -9.82 21.58 -10.25
CA LYS A 167 -10.77 21.05 -11.24
C LYS A 167 -10.05 20.65 -12.53
N GLY A 168 -10.83 20.22 -13.52
CA GLY A 168 -10.33 19.83 -14.84
C GLY A 168 -9.87 18.38 -14.88
N ILE A 169 -9.29 17.98 -16.02
CA ILE A 169 -8.91 16.59 -16.30
C ILE A 169 -7.88 15.99 -15.32
N LEU A 170 -7.15 16.84 -14.57
CA LEU A 170 -6.19 16.41 -13.56
C LEU A 170 -6.77 16.32 -12.13
N GLY A 171 -7.99 16.83 -11.92
CA GLY A 171 -8.65 16.89 -10.61
C GLY A 171 -9.91 16.04 -10.47
N ASN A 172 -10.38 15.42 -11.55
CA ASN A 172 -11.54 14.53 -11.57
C ASN A 172 -11.15 13.07 -11.37
#